data_AF-A0A2E2L909-F1
#
_entry.id   AF-A0A2E2L909-F1
#
_cell.length_a   1.000
_cell.length_b   1.000
_cell.length_c   1.000
_cell.angle_alpha   90.00
_cell.angle_beta   90.00
_cell.angle_gamma   90.00
#
_symmetry.space_group_name_H-M   'P 1'
#
loop_
_entity.id
_entity.type
_entity.pdbx_description
1 polymer ?
#
loop_
_entity_poly.entity_id
_entity_poly.type
_entity_poly.pdbx_seq_one_letter_code
_entity_poly.pdbx_strand_id
1 'polypeptide(L)'
;MDLQELPARDRATDLFVGTVPARSSQRALSTTVDASTVVAPAIVGVVLAVIGAPGAAAAAVLLAAAALVVWVALLARRGSSLGHAVASTRSVDVRTAAPAGRDLIGAAVGRRLRTTDLSRGRDPLSPLFAPYAFPEVNDRARRPSRFVRPATVRLDSGQTLSLADSLIIGRDPEAPADAPAATYEWPDLSRTLSKSHVRLEWDGEQVWAVDLGSLNGTAVRRGELSVPLVPFHRTPLPPDARLELGDRDLTVGLPT
;
A
#
# COMPACT_ATOMS: atom_id res chain seq x y z
N MET A 1 -14.35 26.26 5.49
CA MET A 1 -13.84 25.65 4.26
C MET A 1 -14.16 24.17 4.36
N ASP A 2 -15.13 23.74 3.58
CA ASP A 2 -15.73 22.41 3.67
C ASP A 2 -14.76 21.38 3.07
N LEU A 3 -14.51 20.28 3.77
CA LEU A 3 -13.47 19.30 3.40
C LEU A 3 -13.81 18.54 2.08
N GLN A 4 -15.00 18.77 1.54
CA GLN A 4 -15.49 18.11 0.33
C GLN A 4 -14.98 18.73 -0.99
N GLU A 5 -14.40 19.93 -0.99
CA GLU A 5 -14.04 20.64 -2.24
C GLU A 5 -12.55 20.55 -2.68
N LEU A 6 -11.68 19.89 -1.91
CA LEU A 6 -10.26 19.73 -2.30
C LEU A 6 -10.07 18.65 -3.37
N PRO A 7 -9.22 18.89 -4.41
CA PRO A 7 -8.95 17.94 -5.49
C PRO A 7 -8.38 16.63 -4.93
N ALA A 8 -8.74 15.49 -5.54
CA ALA A 8 -8.45 14.15 -5.03
C ALA A 8 -6.96 13.85 -4.73
N ARG A 9 -6.02 14.57 -5.37
CA ARG A 9 -4.59 14.47 -5.09
C ARG A 9 -4.19 15.01 -3.71
N ASP A 10 -4.85 16.06 -3.22
CA ASP A 10 -4.51 16.68 -1.93
C ASP A 10 -5.02 15.88 -0.73
N ARG A 11 -6.09 15.10 -0.93
CA ARG A 11 -6.62 14.20 0.12
C ARG A 11 -5.66 13.06 0.45
N ALA A 12 -4.84 12.61 -0.50
CA ALA A 12 -3.85 11.55 -0.25
C ALA A 12 -2.68 12.01 0.63
N THR A 13 -2.42 13.32 0.69
CA THR A 13 -1.35 13.94 1.49
C THR A 13 -1.82 14.53 2.83
N ASP A 14 -3.12 14.59 3.09
CA ASP A 14 -3.63 15.06 4.37
C ASP A 14 -3.49 13.97 5.46
N LEU A 15 -2.53 14.19 6.37
CA LEU A 15 -2.27 13.28 7.49
C LEU A 15 -3.47 13.12 8.45
N PHE A 16 -4.44 14.03 8.37
CA PHE A 16 -5.62 14.10 9.22
C PHE A 16 -6.90 13.59 8.56
N VAL A 17 -6.81 12.92 7.41
CA VAL A 17 -7.99 12.30 6.77
C VAL A 17 -8.75 11.43 7.77
N GLY A 18 -10.07 11.63 7.80
CA GLY A 18 -11.00 10.89 8.67
C GLY A 18 -10.94 11.29 10.14
N THR A 19 -10.07 12.22 10.55
CA THR A 19 -10.02 12.73 11.94
C THR A 19 -10.97 13.91 12.12
N VAL A 20 -11.51 14.07 13.33
CA VAL A 20 -12.42 15.17 13.68
C VAL A 20 -11.74 16.04 14.74
N PRO A 21 -11.75 17.39 14.63
CA PRO A 21 -11.19 18.24 15.68
C PRO A 21 -12.01 18.14 16.98
N ALA A 22 -11.31 18.14 18.12
CA ALA A 22 -11.97 18.10 19.43
C ALA A 22 -12.81 19.35 19.69
N ARG A 23 -13.98 19.16 20.31
CA ARG A 23 -14.87 20.26 20.71
C ARG A 23 -14.23 21.13 21.79
N SER A 24 -14.71 22.36 21.95
CA SER A 24 -14.27 23.25 23.03
C SER A 24 -14.52 22.62 24.41
N SER A 25 -15.67 21.98 24.62
CA SER A 25 -16.01 21.30 25.87
C SER A 25 -15.10 20.11 26.18
N GLN A 26 -14.73 19.30 25.17
CA GLN A 26 -13.78 18.19 25.34
C GLN A 26 -12.39 18.69 25.70
N ARG A 27 -11.92 19.76 25.04
CA ARG A 27 -10.63 20.39 25.36
C ARG A 27 -10.63 20.98 26.78
N ALA A 28 -11.73 21.63 27.17
CA ALA A 28 -11.89 22.16 28.52
C ALA A 28 -11.87 21.03 29.55
N LEU A 29 -12.64 19.96 29.34
CA LEU A 29 -12.67 18.79 30.21
C LEU A 29 -11.28 18.15 30.37
N SER A 30 -10.58 17.90 29.25
CA SER A 30 -9.22 17.35 29.27
C SER A 30 -8.27 18.23 30.08
N THR A 31 -8.29 19.54 29.83
CA THR A 31 -7.41 20.50 30.50
C THR A 31 -7.71 20.58 32.00
N THR A 32 -8.99 20.58 32.38
CA THR A 32 -9.42 20.61 33.78
C THR A 32 -8.97 19.35 34.53
N VAL A 33 -9.14 18.17 33.94
CA VAL A 33 -8.74 16.90 34.55
C VAL A 33 -7.21 16.79 34.67
N ASP A 34 -6.47 17.21 33.65
CA ASP A 34 -5.01 17.22 33.71
C ASP A 34 -4.49 18.22 34.74
N ALA A 35 -5.05 19.43 34.79
CA ALA A 35 -4.70 20.44 35.77
C ALA A 35 -5.02 19.98 37.20
N SER A 36 -6.18 19.38 37.44
CA SER A 36 -6.56 18.90 38.78
C SER A 36 -5.63 17.80 39.29
N THR A 37 -5.14 16.93 38.40
CA THR A 37 -4.20 15.85 38.74
C THR A 37 -2.88 16.39 39.31
N VAL A 38 -2.44 17.59 38.91
CA VAL A 38 -1.21 18.22 39.41
C VAL A 38 -1.50 19.21 40.55
N VAL A 39 -2.56 20.01 40.42
CA VAL A 39 -2.87 21.10 41.35
C VAL A 39 -3.45 20.58 42.67
N ALA A 40 -4.29 19.54 42.65
CA ALA A 40 -4.89 19.01 43.87
C ALA A 40 -3.84 18.52 44.90
N PRO A 41 -2.85 17.67 44.56
CA PRO A 41 -1.82 17.28 45.51
C PRO A 41 -0.95 18.46 45.96
N ALA A 42 -0.70 19.45 45.10
CA ALA A 42 0.03 20.66 45.49
C ALA A 42 -0.74 21.48 46.54
N ILE A 43 -2.06 21.67 46.37
CA ILE A 43 -2.93 22.35 47.35
C ILE A 43 -2.92 21.57 48.67
N VAL A 44 -3.07 20.25 48.63
CA VAL A 44 -3.00 19.40 49.82
C VAL A 44 -1.64 19.57 50.52
N GLY A 45 -0.54 19.63 49.78
CA GLY A 45 0.79 19.90 50.34
C GLY A 45 0.89 21.23 51.08
N VAL A 46 0.32 22.31 50.52
CA VAL A 46 0.27 23.62 51.18
C VAL A 46 -0.53 23.55 52.49
N VAL A 47 -1.71 22.91 52.46
CA VAL A 47 -2.54 22.75 53.67
C VAL A 47 -1.80 21.95 54.75
N LEU A 48 -1.15 20.85 54.37
CA LEU A 48 -0.35 20.02 55.28
C LEU A 48 0.83 20.79 55.90
N ALA A 49 1.46 21.69 55.14
CA ALA A 49 2.52 22.54 55.65
C ALA A 49 1.99 23.52 56.71
N VAL A 50 0.85 24.16 56.44
CA VAL A 50 0.22 25.13 57.36
C VAL A 50 -0.17 24.50 58.69
N ILE A 51 -0.65 23.24 58.68
CA ILE A 51 -1.04 22.53 59.92
C ILE A 51 0.14 21.86 60.65
N GLY A 52 1.39 22.14 60.25
CA GLY A 52 2.58 21.63 60.94
C GLY A 52 2.94 20.17 60.61
N ALA A 53 2.55 19.66 59.44
CA ALA A 53 2.90 18.31 58.96
C ALA A 53 3.90 18.38 57.77
N PRO A 54 5.14 18.86 57.97
CA PRO A 54 6.07 19.16 56.87
C PRO A 54 6.50 17.92 56.06
N GLY A 55 6.60 16.74 56.70
CA GLY A 55 6.92 15.50 56.00
C GLY A 55 5.83 15.08 55.01
N ALA A 56 4.56 15.19 55.42
CA ALA A 56 3.42 14.90 54.56
C ALA A 56 3.25 15.97 53.46
N ALA A 57 3.53 17.23 53.78
CA ALA A 57 3.55 18.32 52.80
C ALA A 57 4.59 18.06 51.70
N ALA A 58 5.82 17.68 52.07
CA ALA A 58 6.87 17.34 51.12
C ALA A 58 6.47 16.15 50.24
N ALA A 59 5.86 15.11 50.82
CA ALA A 59 5.36 13.97 50.06
C ALA A 59 4.29 14.38 49.02
N ALA A 60 3.37 15.27 49.39
CA ALA A 60 2.33 15.77 48.49
C ALA A 60 2.90 16.61 47.33
N VAL A 61 3.93 17.43 47.59
CA VAL A 61 4.66 18.17 46.53
C VAL A 61 5.39 17.21 45.59
N LEU A 62 6.04 16.17 46.13
CA LEU A 62 6.71 15.15 45.31
C LEU A 62 5.70 14.37 44.44
N LEU A 63 4.51 14.07 44.98
CA LEU A 63 3.42 13.46 44.21
C LEU A 63 2.95 14.36 43.07
N ALA A 64 2.77 15.67 43.32
CA ALA A 64 2.41 16.63 42.28
C ALA A 64 3.48 16.71 41.18
N ALA A 65 4.76 16.74 41.56
CA ALA A 65 5.88 16.74 40.62
C ALA A 65 5.95 15.44 39.81
N ALA A 66 5.78 14.28 40.45
CA ALA A 66 5.73 12.99 39.78
C ALA A 66 4.55 12.91 38.79
N ALA A 67 3.36 13.38 39.20
CA ALA A 67 2.19 13.46 38.33
C ALA A 67 2.44 14.35 37.10
N LEU A 68 3.09 15.50 37.29
CA LEU A 68 3.49 16.38 36.18
C LEU A 68 4.46 15.69 35.21
N VAL A 69 5.48 15.00 35.75
CA VAL A 69 6.45 14.24 34.92
C VAL A 69 5.76 13.14 34.14
N VAL A 70 4.87 12.36 34.78
CA VAL A 70 4.08 11.31 34.11
C VAL A 70 3.18 11.92 33.04
N TRP A 71 2.49 13.02 33.34
CA TRP A 71 1.64 13.73 32.38
C TRP A 71 2.42 14.16 31.13
N VAL A 72 3.56 14.82 31.31
CA VAL A 72 4.47 15.22 30.22
C VAL A 72 4.95 14.00 29.43
N ALA A 73 5.37 12.92 30.11
CA ALA A 73 5.87 11.72 29.46
C ALA A 73 4.80 11.00 28.63
N LEU A 74 3.56 10.91 29.14
CA LEU A 74 2.43 10.32 28.42
C LEU A 74 2.06 11.16 27.19
N LEU A 75 1.98 12.48 27.34
CA LEU A 75 1.68 13.38 26.22
C LEU A 75 2.77 13.34 25.15
N ALA A 76 4.04 13.34 25.55
CA ALA A 76 5.18 13.25 24.63
C ALA A 76 5.21 11.91 23.87
N ARG A 77 4.98 10.79 24.56
CA ARG A 77 5.13 9.44 23.97
C ARG A 77 3.89 8.94 23.25
N ARG A 78 2.70 9.32 23.73
CA ARG A 78 1.41 8.78 23.26
C ARG A 78 0.52 9.86 22.66
N GLY A 79 0.78 11.15 22.88
CA GLY A 79 -0.16 12.21 22.51
C GLY A 79 -1.44 12.17 23.34
N SER A 80 -1.41 11.49 24.50
CA SER A 80 -2.57 11.27 25.36
C SER A 80 -2.14 11.38 26.82
N SER A 81 -3.04 11.87 27.66
CA SER A 81 -2.95 12.00 29.11
C SER A 81 -4.20 11.42 29.77
N LEU A 82 -4.28 11.50 31.11
CA LEU A 82 -5.48 11.14 31.86
C LEU A 82 -6.71 11.95 31.39
N GLY A 83 -6.57 13.27 31.27
CA GLY A 83 -7.64 14.15 30.78
C GLY A 83 -8.07 13.85 29.36
N HIS A 84 -7.11 13.51 28.48
CA HIS A 84 -7.43 13.10 27.11
C HIS A 84 -8.21 11.79 27.07
N ALA A 85 -7.86 10.82 27.92
CA ALA A 85 -8.59 9.56 28.01
C ALA A 85 -10.04 9.79 28.50
N VAL A 86 -10.23 10.64 29.50
CA VAL A 86 -11.57 11.02 30.00
C VAL A 86 -12.38 11.78 28.96
N ALA A 87 -11.75 12.69 28.21
CA ALA A 87 -12.41 13.49 27.18
C ALA A 87 -12.57 12.78 25.82
N SER A 88 -12.07 11.54 25.69
CA SER A 88 -11.96 10.80 24.44
C SER A 88 -11.27 11.60 23.33
N THR A 89 -10.11 12.18 23.65
CA THR A 89 -9.32 13.00 22.71
C THR A 89 -7.88 12.52 22.60
N ARG A 90 -7.16 13.01 21.59
CA ARG A 90 -5.71 12.83 21.43
C ARG A 90 -5.09 14.11 20.87
N SER A 91 -3.91 14.49 21.34
CA SER A 91 -3.14 15.61 20.80
C SER A 91 -1.89 15.12 20.07
N VAL A 92 -1.71 15.54 18.82
CA VAL A 92 -0.57 15.17 17.96
C VAL A 92 0.03 16.40 17.28
N ASP A 93 1.27 16.30 16.81
CA ASP A 93 1.90 17.37 16.02
C ASP A 93 1.24 17.45 14.62
N VAL A 94 0.87 18.66 14.19
CA VAL A 94 0.26 18.92 12.88
C VAL A 94 1.16 18.55 11.70
N ARG A 95 2.48 18.50 11.88
CA ARG A 95 3.44 18.20 10.81
C ARG A 95 3.62 16.72 10.55
N THR A 96 3.42 15.89 11.57
CA THR A 96 3.72 14.44 11.51
C THR A 96 2.50 13.58 11.81
N ALA A 97 1.41 14.16 12.32
CA ALA A 97 0.26 13.46 12.90
C ALA A 97 0.64 12.42 13.99
N ALA A 98 1.83 12.56 14.58
CA ALA A 98 2.36 11.68 15.61
C ALA A 98 2.52 12.43 16.96
N PRO A 99 2.75 11.71 18.08
CA PRO A 99 3.10 12.35 19.34
C PRO A 99 4.37 13.21 19.18
N ALA A 100 4.38 14.40 19.78
CA ALA A 100 5.46 15.37 19.59
C ALA A 100 6.83 14.91 20.16
N GLY A 101 6.85 13.85 20.97
CA GLY A 101 8.08 13.28 21.50
C GLY A 101 8.89 14.30 22.29
N ARG A 102 10.19 14.42 21.94
CA ARG A 102 11.11 15.36 22.59
C ARG A 102 10.82 16.83 22.28
N ASP A 103 10.16 17.13 21.15
CA ASP A 103 9.78 18.50 20.75
C ASP A 103 8.43 18.93 21.34
N LEU A 104 7.89 18.25 22.37
CA LEU A 104 6.58 18.58 22.93
C LEU A 104 6.45 20.06 23.33
N ILE A 105 7.47 20.62 23.99
CA ILE A 105 7.47 22.03 24.42
C ILE A 105 7.49 22.95 23.21
N GLY A 106 8.36 22.70 22.23
CA GLY A 106 8.45 23.50 21.01
C GLY A 106 7.20 23.39 20.14
N ALA A 107 6.54 22.22 20.14
CA ALA A 107 5.26 22.00 19.47
C ALA A 107 4.13 22.77 20.15
N ALA A 108 4.07 22.76 21.49
CA ALA A 108 3.07 23.50 22.26
C ALA A 108 3.24 25.03 22.08
N VAL A 109 4.45 25.56 22.27
CA VAL A 109 4.77 26.98 22.12
C VAL A 109 4.51 27.45 20.68
N GLY A 110 4.90 26.63 19.70
CA GLY A 110 4.64 26.91 18.28
C GLY A 110 3.19 26.69 17.84
N ARG A 111 2.27 26.34 18.76
CA ARG A 111 0.85 26.01 18.48
C ARG A 111 0.70 24.95 17.37
N ARG A 112 1.65 24.01 17.32
CA ARG A 112 1.72 22.89 16.38
C ARG A 112 1.00 21.64 16.88
N LEU A 113 0.33 21.71 18.04
CA LEU A 113 -0.46 20.60 18.55
C LEU A 113 -1.91 20.70 18.08
N ARG A 114 -2.44 19.61 17.53
CA ARG A 114 -3.84 19.46 17.16
C ARG A 114 -4.49 18.38 18.01
N THR A 115 -5.58 18.74 18.69
CA THR A 115 -6.39 17.83 19.47
C THR A 115 -7.55 17.29 18.63
N THR A 116 -7.65 15.97 18.50
CA THR A 116 -8.68 15.25 17.75
C THR A 116 -9.65 14.53 18.69
N ASP A 117 -10.90 14.40 18.24
CA ASP A 117 -11.96 13.64 18.90
C ASP A 117 -11.92 12.17 18.47
N LEU A 118 -11.64 11.28 19.43
CA LEU A 118 -11.56 9.83 19.20
C LEU A 118 -12.93 9.16 19.19
N SER A 119 -13.98 9.85 19.67
CA SER A 119 -15.33 9.28 19.72
C SER A 119 -16.09 9.42 18.39
N ARG A 120 -15.67 10.36 17.54
CA ARG A 120 -16.36 10.71 16.28
C ARG A 120 -15.49 10.56 15.04
N GLY A 121 -14.18 10.68 15.19
CA GLY A 121 -13.23 10.57 14.09
C GLY A 121 -12.31 9.38 14.27
N ARG A 122 -11.56 9.08 13.21
CA ARG A 122 -10.41 8.17 13.24
C ARG A 122 -9.38 8.68 14.26
N ASP A 123 -8.78 7.78 15.02
CA ASP A 123 -7.58 8.09 15.79
C ASP A 123 -6.44 8.43 14.82
N PRO A 124 -5.78 9.61 14.91
CA PRO A 124 -4.69 9.97 14.01
C PRO A 124 -3.54 8.94 13.98
N LEU A 125 -3.33 8.20 15.08
CA LEU A 125 -2.30 7.15 15.16
C LEU A 125 -2.74 5.80 14.58
N SER A 126 -4.02 5.62 14.30
CA SER A 126 -4.51 4.40 13.66
C SER A 126 -4.19 4.43 12.17
N PRO A 127 -3.60 3.38 11.58
CA PRO A 127 -3.30 3.34 10.16
C PRO A 127 -4.56 3.60 9.32
N LEU A 128 -4.41 4.44 8.30
CA LEU A 128 -5.47 4.70 7.33
C LEU A 128 -5.46 3.58 6.30
N PHE A 129 -6.33 2.59 6.46
CA PHE A 129 -6.66 1.65 5.39
C PHE A 129 -7.66 2.33 4.46
N ALA A 130 -7.18 3.22 3.60
CA ALA A 130 -7.97 3.55 2.41
C ALA A 130 -8.05 2.27 1.58
N PRO A 131 -9.25 1.78 1.22
CA PRO A 131 -9.36 0.76 0.19
C PRO A 131 -8.62 1.30 -1.01
N TYR A 132 -7.49 0.68 -1.34
CA TYR A 132 -6.84 0.97 -2.60
C TYR A 132 -7.79 0.41 -3.66
N ALA A 133 -8.66 1.29 -4.16
CA ALA A 133 -9.31 1.03 -5.42
C ALA A 133 -8.16 1.02 -6.43
N PHE A 134 -7.78 -0.18 -6.86
CA PHE A 134 -7.01 -0.30 -8.09
C PHE A 134 -7.73 0.60 -9.09
N PRO A 135 -7.01 1.50 -9.80
CA PRO A 135 -7.60 2.18 -10.94
C PRO A 135 -8.34 1.09 -11.70
N GLU A 136 -9.65 1.28 -11.96
CA GLU A 136 -10.37 0.35 -12.81
C GLU A 136 -9.44 0.13 -14.00
N VAL A 137 -8.90 -1.09 -14.12
CA VAL A 137 -8.19 -1.46 -15.33
C VAL A 137 -9.26 -1.20 -16.35
N ASN A 138 -9.06 -0.17 -17.15
CA ASN A 138 -10.08 0.24 -18.08
C ASN A 138 -10.14 -0.92 -19.07
N ASP A 139 -11.06 -1.86 -18.85
CA ASP A 139 -11.29 -2.98 -19.75
C ASP A 139 -11.68 -2.44 -21.14
N ARG A 140 -12.01 -1.15 -21.26
CA ARG A 140 -12.16 -0.47 -22.56
C ARG A 140 -10.85 -0.30 -23.33
N ALA A 141 -9.67 -0.46 -22.72
CA ALA A 141 -8.42 -0.65 -23.45
C ALA A 141 -8.34 -2.06 -24.04
N ARG A 142 -9.02 -3.04 -23.42
CA ARG A 142 -9.36 -4.33 -24.02
C ARG A 142 -10.71 -4.23 -24.74
N ARG A 143 -10.84 -3.25 -25.64
CA ARG A 143 -11.81 -3.45 -26.73
C ARG A 143 -11.32 -4.69 -27.46
N PRO A 144 -12.14 -5.75 -27.66
CA PRO A 144 -11.88 -6.65 -28.77
C PRO A 144 -11.84 -5.76 -30.00
N SER A 145 -10.64 -5.54 -30.51
CA SER A 145 -10.43 -4.76 -31.71
C SER A 145 -11.25 -5.46 -32.79
N ARG A 146 -12.12 -4.67 -33.42
CA ARG A 146 -12.86 -4.99 -34.66
C ARG A 146 -12.14 -6.08 -35.46
N PHE A 147 -12.72 -7.28 -35.59
CA PHE A 147 -12.24 -8.38 -36.45
C PHE A 147 -10.78 -8.24 -36.89
N VAL A 148 -9.83 -8.21 -35.94
CA VAL A 148 -8.43 -8.15 -36.31
C VAL A 148 -8.07 -9.55 -36.75
N ARG A 149 -7.48 -9.66 -37.95
CA ARG A 149 -7.00 -10.94 -38.44
C ARG A 149 -6.04 -11.51 -37.39
N PRO A 150 -6.15 -12.79 -37.04
CA PRO A 150 -5.28 -13.38 -36.03
C PRO A 150 -3.84 -13.37 -36.54
N ALA A 151 -2.89 -13.15 -35.63
CA ALA A 151 -1.49 -13.45 -35.90
C ALA A 151 -1.30 -14.96 -36.04
N THR A 152 -0.15 -15.39 -36.54
CA THR A 152 0.16 -16.80 -36.75
C THR A 152 1.37 -17.23 -35.95
N VAL A 153 1.36 -18.49 -35.51
CA VAL A 153 2.48 -19.13 -34.83
C VAL A 153 2.84 -20.38 -35.63
N ARG A 154 3.98 -20.36 -36.31
CA ARG A 154 4.47 -21.50 -37.10
C ARG A 154 5.47 -22.29 -36.25
N LEU A 155 5.17 -23.56 -36.05
CA LEU A 155 5.99 -24.49 -35.27
C LEU A 155 7.11 -25.09 -36.14
N ASP A 156 8.14 -25.67 -35.51
CA ASP A 156 9.21 -26.43 -36.17
C ASP A 156 8.69 -27.57 -37.07
N SER A 157 7.55 -28.14 -36.71
CA SER A 157 6.84 -29.20 -37.44
C SER A 157 6.21 -28.73 -38.75
N GLY A 158 6.17 -27.42 -38.99
CA GLY A 158 5.45 -26.78 -40.08
C GLY A 158 3.97 -26.52 -39.79
N GLN A 159 3.43 -27.01 -38.66
CA GLN A 159 2.07 -26.66 -38.24
C GLN A 159 1.96 -25.16 -37.96
N THR A 160 0.86 -24.55 -38.39
CA THR A 160 0.57 -23.14 -38.13
C THR A 160 -0.66 -23.04 -37.23
N LEU A 161 -0.51 -22.33 -36.11
CA LEU A 161 -1.57 -22.06 -35.15
C LEU A 161 -2.05 -20.61 -35.31
N SER A 162 -3.34 -20.41 -35.04
CA SER A 162 -3.95 -19.08 -35.01
C SER A 162 -3.77 -18.45 -33.63
N LEU A 163 -3.24 -17.23 -33.59
CA LEU A 163 -3.13 -16.40 -32.39
C LEU A 163 -4.12 -15.24 -32.48
N ALA A 164 -5.36 -15.52 -32.07
CA ALA A 164 -6.45 -14.54 -32.08
C ALA A 164 -6.38 -13.56 -30.91
N ASP A 165 -6.11 -14.05 -29.70
CA ASP A 165 -5.98 -13.24 -28.49
C ASP A 165 -4.78 -13.71 -27.66
N SER A 166 -4.83 -14.94 -27.16
CA SER A 166 -3.76 -15.51 -26.36
C SER A 166 -3.68 -17.03 -26.50
N LEU A 167 -2.45 -17.54 -26.56
CA LEU A 167 -2.12 -18.94 -26.74
C LEU A 167 -1.05 -19.36 -25.74
N ILE A 168 -1.32 -20.38 -24.92
CA ILE A 168 -0.33 -21.01 -24.04
C ILE A 168 0.19 -22.27 -24.73
N ILE A 169 1.51 -22.38 -24.82
CA ILE A 169 2.20 -23.50 -25.43
C ILE A 169 3.05 -24.20 -24.38
N GLY A 170 3.00 -25.52 -24.36
CA GLY A 170 3.80 -26.37 -23.49
C GLY A 170 3.46 -27.84 -23.69
N ARG A 171 4.05 -28.74 -22.89
CA ARG A 171 3.83 -30.19 -23.03
C ARG A 171 2.54 -30.73 -22.41
N ASP A 172 1.90 -29.94 -21.54
CA ASP A 172 0.67 -30.27 -20.80
C ASP A 172 0.07 -28.94 -20.27
N PRO A 173 -0.35 -28.03 -21.18
CA PRO A 173 -0.67 -26.65 -20.82
C PRO A 173 -2.06 -26.51 -20.21
N GLU A 174 -2.13 -25.74 -19.14
CA GLU A 174 -3.39 -25.32 -18.50
C GLU A 174 -3.57 -23.81 -18.59
N ALA A 175 -4.78 -23.36 -18.94
CA ALA A 175 -5.15 -21.95 -18.94
C ALA A 175 -5.72 -21.53 -17.57
N PRO A 176 -5.18 -20.49 -16.92
CA PRO A 176 -5.74 -19.97 -15.68
C PRO A 176 -7.17 -19.43 -15.87
N ALA A 177 -8.03 -19.63 -14.86
CA ALA A 177 -9.42 -19.17 -14.90
C ALA A 177 -9.56 -17.63 -14.93
N ASP A 178 -8.61 -16.94 -14.29
CA ASP A 178 -8.50 -15.48 -14.24
C ASP A 178 -7.82 -14.87 -15.48
N ALA A 179 -7.15 -15.69 -16.30
CA ALA A 179 -6.51 -15.27 -17.54
C ALA A 179 -6.72 -16.30 -18.68
N PRO A 180 -7.95 -16.43 -19.21
CA PRO A 180 -8.26 -17.40 -20.26
C PRO A 180 -7.33 -17.28 -21.46
N ALA A 181 -6.96 -18.43 -22.03
CA ALA A 181 -6.19 -18.54 -23.26
C ALA A 181 -6.50 -19.85 -23.97
N ALA A 182 -6.32 -19.87 -25.29
CA ALA A 182 -6.22 -21.14 -26.01
C ALA A 182 -4.96 -21.87 -25.53
N THR A 183 -5.01 -23.20 -25.50
CA THR A 183 -3.86 -24.02 -25.14
C THR A 183 -3.46 -24.88 -26.33
N TYR A 184 -2.17 -25.07 -26.52
CA TYR A 184 -1.62 -26.01 -27.48
C TYR A 184 -0.60 -26.89 -26.80
N GLU A 185 -0.98 -28.16 -26.61
CA GLU A 185 -0.09 -29.20 -26.17
C GLU A 185 0.88 -29.53 -27.30
N TRP A 186 2.14 -29.16 -27.15
CA TRP A 186 3.20 -29.48 -28.10
C TRP A 186 3.91 -30.76 -27.64
N PRO A 187 3.76 -31.87 -28.38
CA PRO A 187 4.40 -33.13 -28.01
C PRO A 187 5.92 -32.97 -27.95
N ASP A 188 6.49 -33.23 -26.77
CA ASP A 188 7.92 -33.07 -26.54
C ASP A 188 8.51 -34.27 -25.81
N LEU A 189 8.91 -35.27 -26.60
CA LEU A 189 9.46 -36.54 -26.09
C LEU A 189 10.79 -36.34 -25.34
N SER A 190 11.57 -35.32 -25.69
CA SER A 190 12.82 -34.94 -24.99
C SER A 190 12.57 -34.25 -23.65
N ARG A 191 11.32 -33.89 -23.32
CA ARG A 191 10.92 -33.20 -22.08
C ARG A 191 11.68 -31.89 -21.82
N THR A 192 12.00 -31.17 -22.87
CA THR A 192 12.56 -29.81 -22.82
C THR A 192 11.50 -28.72 -22.68
N LEU A 193 10.24 -29.01 -23.02
CA LEU A 193 9.11 -28.13 -22.77
C LEU A 193 8.53 -28.30 -21.35
N SER A 194 8.21 -27.19 -20.71
CA SER A 194 7.47 -27.16 -19.44
C SER A 194 6.00 -27.44 -19.70
N LYS A 195 5.24 -27.81 -18.66
CA LYS A 195 3.79 -28.05 -18.76
C LYS A 195 3.07 -26.90 -19.46
N SER A 196 3.20 -25.71 -18.89
CA SER A 196 2.99 -24.42 -19.54
C SER A 196 4.35 -23.74 -19.67
N HIS A 197 4.82 -23.50 -20.89
CA HIS A 197 6.18 -23.00 -21.14
C HIS A 197 6.17 -21.50 -21.50
N VAL A 198 5.39 -21.11 -22.51
CA VAL A 198 5.25 -19.71 -22.94
C VAL A 198 3.79 -19.36 -23.16
N ARG A 199 3.43 -18.11 -22.87
CA ARG A 199 2.17 -17.49 -23.30
C ARG A 199 2.47 -16.46 -24.38
N LEU A 200 1.82 -16.62 -25.53
CA LEU A 200 1.80 -15.65 -26.61
C LEU A 200 0.51 -14.85 -26.55
N GLU A 201 0.59 -13.56 -26.84
CA GLU A 201 -0.56 -12.65 -26.85
C GLU A 201 -0.53 -11.77 -28.09
N TRP A 202 -1.70 -11.50 -28.64
CA TRP A 202 -1.92 -10.60 -29.76
C TRP A 202 -2.89 -9.49 -29.32
N ASP A 203 -2.44 -8.24 -29.41
CA ASP A 203 -3.27 -7.06 -29.09
C ASP A 203 -3.91 -6.41 -30.32
N GLY A 204 -3.64 -6.96 -31.52
CA GLY A 204 -4.08 -6.44 -32.79
C GLY A 204 -3.03 -5.63 -33.56
N GLU A 205 -1.92 -5.30 -32.91
CA GLU A 205 -0.80 -4.57 -33.51
C GLU A 205 0.53 -5.33 -33.34
N GLN A 206 0.73 -5.95 -32.19
CA GLN A 206 1.97 -6.56 -31.78
C GLN A 206 1.74 -7.92 -31.09
N VAL A 207 2.58 -8.91 -31.43
CA VAL A 207 2.71 -10.16 -30.68
C VAL A 207 3.63 -9.94 -29.47
N TRP A 208 3.22 -10.47 -28.33
CA TRP A 208 3.97 -10.45 -27.08
C TRP A 208 4.21 -11.87 -26.59
N ALA A 209 5.34 -12.10 -25.93
CA ALA A 209 5.66 -13.36 -25.27
C ALA A 209 5.88 -13.15 -23.76
N VAL A 210 5.43 -14.12 -22.98
CA VAL A 210 5.69 -14.25 -21.56
C VAL A 210 6.20 -15.67 -21.31
N ASP A 211 7.45 -15.83 -20.90
CA ASP A 211 7.93 -17.10 -20.36
C ASP A 211 7.24 -17.37 -19.01
N LEU A 212 6.62 -18.54 -18.85
CA LEU A 212 5.81 -18.88 -17.69
C LEU A 212 6.62 -19.53 -16.55
N GLY A 213 7.91 -19.19 -16.44
CA GLY A 213 8.84 -19.80 -15.50
C GLY A 213 9.28 -21.17 -16.00
N SER A 214 9.60 -21.27 -17.30
CA SER A 214 9.98 -22.54 -17.90
C SER A 214 11.35 -23.02 -17.39
N LEU A 215 11.57 -24.34 -17.35
CA LEU A 215 12.82 -24.89 -16.81
C LEU A 215 14.03 -24.60 -17.70
N ASN A 216 13.84 -24.70 -19.03
CA ASN A 216 14.91 -24.49 -20.01
C ASN A 216 14.93 -23.07 -20.58
N GLY A 217 13.98 -22.22 -20.17
CA GLY A 217 13.86 -20.85 -20.64
C GLY A 217 13.25 -20.72 -22.03
N THR A 218 12.79 -19.50 -22.32
CA THR A 218 12.42 -19.04 -23.65
C THR A 218 13.44 -17.99 -24.11
N ALA A 219 13.83 -17.99 -25.39
CA ALA A 219 14.71 -16.97 -25.96
C ALA A 219 14.23 -16.49 -27.34
N VAL A 220 14.54 -15.24 -27.72
CA VAL A 220 14.34 -14.72 -29.08
C VAL A 220 15.63 -14.86 -29.86
N ARG A 221 15.59 -15.54 -31.01
CA ARG A 221 16.69 -15.56 -31.99
C ARG A 221 16.75 -14.23 -32.74
N ARG A 222 17.92 -13.58 -32.73
CA ARG A 222 18.26 -12.39 -33.51
C ARG A 222 19.53 -12.66 -34.32
N GLY A 223 19.37 -13.16 -35.55
CA GLY A 223 20.49 -13.64 -36.35
C GLY A 223 21.17 -14.84 -35.68
N GLU A 224 22.46 -14.74 -35.42
CA GLU A 224 23.26 -15.76 -34.73
C GLU A 224 23.16 -15.69 -33.18
N LEU A 225 22.52 -14.64 -32.64
CA LEU A 225 22.39 -14.44 -31.19
C LEU A 225 21.04 -14.97 -30.69
N SER A 226 21.05 -15.63 -29.53
CA SER A 226 19.84 -16.01 -28.79
C SER A 226 19.74 -15.16 -27.52
N VAL A 227 18.66 -14.39 -27.39
CA VAL A 227 18.45 -13.45 -26.29
C VAL A 227 17.36 -13.99 -25.36
N PRO A 228 17.68 -14.43 -24.13
CA PRO A 228 16.71 -15.01 -23.23
C PRO A 228 15.67 -13.98 -22.78
N LEU A 229 14.42 -14.43 -22.64
CA LEU A 229 13.35 -13.66 -22.03
C LEU A 229 13.50 -13.73 -20.51
N VAL A 230 13.10 -12.65 -19.83
CA VAL A 230 12.97 -12.67 -18.37
C VAL A 230 11.67 -13.40 -18.02
N PRO A 231 11.70 -14.44 -17.15
CA PRO A 231 10.50 -15.13 -16.71
C PRO A 231 9.44 -14.19 -16.14
N PHE A 232 8.18 -14.46 -16.47
CA PHE A 232 6.99 -13.69 -16.09
C PHE A 232 6.99 -12.23 -16.55
N HIS A 233 7.91 -11.84 -17.44
CA HIS A 233 7.97 -10.51 -18.02
C HIS A 233 7.41 -10.49 -19.45
N ARG A 234 6.46 -9.59 -19.70
CA ARG A 234 5.84 -9.42 -21.03
C ARG A 234 6.80 -8.71 -21.98
N THR A 235 7.22 -9.42 -23.02
CA THR A 235 8.27 -8.98 -23.95
C THR A 235 7.69 -8.85 -25.36
N PRO A 236 7.82 -7.68 -26.03
CA PRO A 236 7.34 -7.51 -27.40
C PRO A 236 8.25 -8.27 -28.38
N LEU A 237 7.64 -8.98 -29.32
CA LEU A 237 8.37 -9.75 -30.34
C LEU A 237 8.42 -8.96 -31.66
N PRO A 238 9.58 -8.79 -32.33
CA PRO A 238 9.55 -8.24 -33.68
C PRO A 238 8.70 -9.12 -34.63
N PRO A 239 8.17 -8.56 -35.74
CA PRO A 239 7.57 -9.38 -36.79
C PRO A 239 8.54 -10.46 -37.25
N ASP A 240 8.02 -11.66 -37.53
CA ASP A 240 8.80 -12.84 -37.93
C ASP A 240 9.84 -13.29 -36.90
N ALA A 241 9.67 -12.92 -35.62
CA ALA A 241 10.55 -13.37 -34.55
C ALA A 241 10.52 -14.89 -34.41
N ARG A 242 11.70 -15.49 -34.33
CA ARG A 242 11.87 -16.90 -33.99
C ARG A 242 12.15 -17.03 -32.49
N LEU A 243 11.32 -17.79 -31.80
CA LEU A 243 11.47 -18.13 -30.40
C LEU A 243 12.04 -19.54 -30.25
N GLU A 244 12.92 -19.70 -29.28
CA GLU A 244 13.49 -20.97 -28.85
C GLU A 244 12.92 -21.31 -27.48
N LEU A 245 12.33 -22.50 -27.35
CA LEU A 245 11.68 -23.02 -26.15
C LEU A 245 12.30 -24.40 -25.85
N GLY A 246 13.33 -24.45 -25.02
CA GLY A 246 14.16 -25.65 -24.92
C GLY A 246 14.73 -26.05 -26.29
N ASP A 247 14.47 -27.28 -26.75
CA ASP A 247 14.96 -27.78 -28.04
C ASP A 247 13.98 -27.50 -29.20
N ARG A 248 12.87 -26.81 -28.94
CA ARG A 248 11.83 -26.49 -29.92
C ARG A 248 11.95 -25.06 -30.37
N ASP A 249 11.56 -24.81 -31.62
CA ASP A 249 11.50 -23.46 -32.14
C ASP A 249 10.17 -23.15 -32.84
N LEU A 250 9.72 -21.91 -32.68
CA LEU A 250 8.54 -21.40 -33.35
C LEU A 250 8.83 -20.03 -33.94
N THR A 251 8.06 -19.63 -34.95
CA THR A 251 8.11 -18.30 -35.56
C THR A 251 6.75 -17.63 -35.45
N VAL A 252 6.72 -16.34 -35.09
CA VAL A 252 5.48 -15.56 -35.05
C VAL A 252 5.34 -14.72 -36.31
N GLY A 253 4.20 -14.81 -36.99
CA GLY A 253 3.91 -14.03 -38.20
C GLY A 253 2.76 -13.07 -37.97
N LEU A 254 2.87 -11.85 -38.49
CA LEU A 254 1.76 -10.90 -38.50
C LEU A 254 0.70 -11.30 -39.53
N PRO A 255 -0.56 -10.86 -39.37
CA PRO A 255 -1.60 -11.16 -40.35
C PRO A 255 -1.25 -10.53 -41.71
N THR A 256 -1.36 -11.32 -42.79
CA THR A 256 -1.20 -10.85 -44.18
C THR A 256 -2.49 -10.25 -44.73
#